data_AF-A0A257B6P2-F1
#
_entry.id   AF-A0A257B6P2-F1
#
_cell.length_a   1.000
_cell.length_b   1.000
_cell.length_c   1.000
_cell.angle_alpha   90.00
_cell.angle_beta   90.00
_cell.angle_gamma   90.00
#
_symmetry.space_group_name_H-M   'P 1'
#
loop_
_entity.id
_entity.type
_entity.pdbx_description
1 polymer ?
#
loop_
_entity_poly.entity_id
_entity_poly.type
_entity_poly.pdbx_seq_one_letter_code
_entity_poly.pdbx_strand_id
1 'polypeptide(L)'
;MFTRKRMALWLVVGLGLAATAFALGVAAGQSLSARTAQRAIQQALGGRYDRRQIRIRRVLPGFSPSDAIVEAQIEATFKLARSGQEGWQATEVRLADRDWRKLDALTRQLAEAPAEQP
;
A
#
# COMPACT_ATOMS: atom_id res chain seq x y z
N MET A 1 -66.23 -37.29 15.00
CA MET A 1 -65.38 -36.09 15.09
C MET A 1 -64.63 -36.14 16.42
N PHE A 2 -63.39 -36.63 16.40
CA PHE A 2 -62.53 -36.75 17.58
C PHE A 2 -61.18 -36.10 17.26
N THR A 3 -60.79 -35.17 18.12
CA THR A 3 -59.67 -34.24 17.98
C THR A 3 -58.31 -34.98 18.08
N ARG A 4 -57.44 -34.71 17.10
CA ARG A 4 -56.11 -35.30 16.84
C ARG A 4 -55.18 -35.08 18.05
N LYS A 5 -54.71 -36.12 18.76
CA LYS A 5 -53.50 -36.96 18.52
C LYS A 5 -52.27 -36.23 17.94
N ARG A 6 -51.24 -36.16 18.81
CA ARG A 6 -49.80 -36.42 18.56
C ARG A 6 -49.07 -35.56 17.50
N MET A 7 -48.08 -34.79 17.95
CA MET A 7 -46.68 -34.90 17.47
C MET A 7 -45.80 -33.86 18.16
N ALA A 8 -44.95 -34.34 19.08
CA ALA A 8 -43.69 -33.68 19.37
C ALA A 8 -42.90 -33.61 18.06
N LEU A 9 -42.56 -32.41 17.58
CA LEU A 9 -41.66 -32.25 16.46
C LEU A 9 -41.12 -30.81 16.39
N TRP A 10 -39.79 -30.73 16.40
CA TRP A 10 -38.94 -29.62 15.97
C TRP A 10 -38.88 -28.33 16.81
N LEU A 11 -37.78 -28.17 17.55
CA LEU A 11 -37.15 -26.86 17.76
C LEU A 11 -35.62 -27.03 17.87
N VAL A 12 -35.02 -27.54 16.81
CA VAL A 12 -33.58 -27.41 16.52
C VAL A 12 -33.47 -27.00 15.06
N VAL A 13 -33.71 -25.73 14.73
CA VAL A 13 -33.24 -25.05 13.51
C VAL A 13 -33.35 -23.53 13.76
N GLY A 14 -32.25 -22.79 13.65
CA GLY A 14 -32.30 -21.33 13.47
C GLY A 14 -31.33 -20.47 14.28
N LEU A 15 -30.34 -21.03 14.97
CA LEU A 15 -29.24 -20.25 15.55
C LEU A 15 -28.19 -19.97 14.47
N GLY A 16 -28.53 -19.13 13.50
CA GLY A 16 -27.73 -18.94 12.30
C GLY A 16 -28.17 -17.76 11.44
N LEU A 17 -28.27 -16.57 12.03
CA LEU A 17 -28.31 -15.28 11.33
C LEU A 17 -27.47 -14.31 12.18
N ALA A 18 -26.14 -14.34 12.00
CA ALA A 18 -25.43 -13.53 11.03
C ALA A 18 -25.46 -12.04 11.38
N ALA A 19 -24.43 -11.63 12.14
CA ALA A 19 -23.69 -10.38 11.96
C ALA A 19 -24.53 -9.13 11.59
N THR A 20 -25.28 -8.62 12.57
CA THR A 20 -25.77 -7.25 12.53
C THR A 20 -24.60 -6.25 12.48
N ALA A 21 -24.65 -5.40 11.45
CA ALA A 21 -23.97 -4.11 11.33
C ALA A 21 -22.48 -4.10 10.93
N PHE A 22 -22.16 -4.56 9.72
CA PHE A 22 -20.99 -4.02 9.01
C PHE A 22 -21.38 -2.65 8.40
N ALA A 23 -21.01 -1.60 9.13
CA ALA A 23 -21.01 -0.17 8.84
C ALA A 23 -21.46 0.31 7.44
N LEU A 24 -22.57 1.06 7.46
CA LEU A 24 -22.92 2.06 6.46
C LEU A 24 -21.85 3.16 6.40
N GLY A 25 -21.40 3.52 5.19
CA GLY A 25 -20.49 4.64 4.98
C GLY A 25 -19.97 4.79 3.56
N VAL A 26 -20.84 4.67 2.54
CA VAL A 26 -20.48 5.04 1.17
C VAL A 26 -20.62 6.55 1.03
N ALA A 27 -19.60 7.30 1.42
CA ALA A 27 -19.45 8.68 0.97
C ALA A 27 -18.97 8.65 -0.48
N ALA A 28 -19.85 9.02 -1.41
CA ALA A 28 -19.60 9.12 -2.83
C ALA A 28 -18.71 10.33 -3.17
N GLY A 29 -17.42 10.21 -2.85
CA GLY A 29 -16.32 10.68 -3.70
C GLY A 29 -15.57 9.43 -4.13
N GLN A 30 -15.04 9.35 -5.35
CA GLN A 30 -14.20 8.21 -5.75
C GLN A 30 -12.93 8.22 -4.89
N SER A 31 -13.02 7.65 -3.68
CA SER A 31 -11.91 7.60 -2.75
C SER A 31 -10.80 6.79 -3.41
N LEU A 32 -9.62 7.39 -3.51
CA LEU A 32 -8.47 6.76 -4.14
C LEU A 32 -8.13 5.48 -3.37
N SER A 33 -8.38 4.33 -3.98
CA SER A 33 -8.06 3.05 -3.34
C SER A 33 -6.54 2.88 -3.22
N ALA A 34 -6.09 2.21 -2.15
CA ALA A 34 -4.67 1.87 -1.98
C ALA A 34 -4.11 1.10 -3.20
N ARG A 35 -4.94 0.25 -3.84
CA ARG A 35 -4.56 -0.49 -5.04
C ARG A 35 -4.33 0.42 -6.25
N THR A 36 -5.16 1.44 -6.40
CA THR A 36 -5.04 2.45 -7.46
C THR A 36 -3.83 3.32 -7.21
N ALA A 37 -3.66 3.81 -5.99
CA ALA A 37 -2.49 4.58 -5.56
C ALA A 37 -1.17 3.82 -5.81
N GLN A 38 -1.13 2.54 -5.43
CA GLN A 38 0.04 1.68 -5.66
C GLN A 38 0.37 1.51 -7.15
N ARG A 39 -0.64 1.37 -8.02
CA ARG A 39 -0.41 1.29 -9.48
C ARG A 39 0.11 2.62 -10.02
N ALA A 40 -0.47 3.74 -9.59
CA ALA A 40 -0.04 5.07 -10.01
C ALA A 40 1.43 5.32 -9.62
N ILE A 41 1.80 4.99 -8.38
CA ILE A 41 3.19 5.09 -7.90
C ILE A 41 4.11 4.16 -8.70
N GLN A 42 3.71 2.91 -8.94
CA GLN A 42 4.50 1.97 -9.74
C GLN A 42 4.77 2.53 -11.15
N GLN A 43 3.76 3.11 -11.79
CA GLN A 43 3.88 3.72 -13.11
C GLN A 43 4.79 4.96 -13.08
N ALA A 44 4.63 5.83 -12.08
CA ALA A 44 5.47 7.01 -11.90
C ALA A 44 6.96 6.63 -11.70
N LEU A 45 7.22 5.49 -11.05
CA LEU A 45 8.57 4.93 -10.89
C LEU A 45 9.07 4.13 -12.11
N GLY A 46 8.43 4.29 -13.27
CA GLY A 46 8.84 3.67 -14.53
C GLY A 46 8.45 2.20 -14.69
N GLY A 47 7.51 1.70 -13.88
CA GLY A 47 6.92 0.37 -14.03
C GLY A 47 7.81 -0.81 -13.62
N ARG A 48 9.08 -0.57 -13.25
CA ARG A 48 10.07 -1.62 -12.94
C ARG A 48 9.90 -2.24 -11.56
N TYR A 49 9.18 -1.56 -10.66
CA TYR A 49 9.00 -1.98 -9.27
C TYR A 49 7.94 -3.07 -9.17
N ASP A 50 8.21 -4.11 -8.38
CA ASP A 50 7.16 -5.04 -7.97
C ASP A 50 6.20 -4.31 -7.04
N ARG A 51 4.91 -4.45 -7.28
CA ARG A 51 3.87 -3.86 -6.43
C ARG A 51 4.04 -4.25 -4.97
N ARG A 52 4.50 -5.47 -4.67
CA ARG A 52 4.75 -5.96 -3.31
C ARG A 52 5.79 -5.13 -2.54
N GLN A 53 6.71 -4.48 -3.25
CA GLN A 53 7.72 -3.59 -2.67
C GLN A 53 7.19 -2.18 -2.38
N ILE A 54 5.98 -1.85 -2.85
CA ILE A 54 5.30 -0.58 -2.60
C ILE A 54 4.14 -0.83 -1.63
N ARG A 55 4.32 -0.38 -0.38
CA ARG A 55 3.30 -0.48 0.66
C ARG A 55 2.67 0.89 0.91
N ILE A 56 1.39 1.03 0.58
CA ILE A 56 0.63 2.22 0.94
C ILE A 56 0.36 2.21 2.44
N ARG A 57 0.80 3.25 3.14
CA ARG A 57 0.54 3.41 4.58
C ARG A 57 -0.76 4.16 4.82
N ARG A 58 -0.96 5.25 4.08
CA ARG A 58 -2.14 6.10 4.22
C ARG A 58 -2.49 6.77 2.90
N VAL A 59 -3.79 6.98 2.69
CA VAL A 59 -4.33 7.86 1.66
C VAL A 59 -5.08 8.96 2.37
N LEU A 60 -4.70 10.19 2.11
CA LEU A 60 -5.29 11.41 2.65
C LEU A 60 -6.01 12.15 1.51
N PRO A 61 -7.13 12.84 1.80
CA PRO A 61 -7.70 13.77 0.84
C PRO A 61 -6.69 14.88 0.53
N GLY A 62 -6.64 15.31 -0.74
CA GLY A 62 -5.83 16.46 -1.14
C GLY A 62 -6.53 17.79 -0.85
N PHE A 63 -5.94 18.88 -1.35
CA PHE A 63 -6.48 20.23 -1.17
C PHE A 63 -7.69 20.53 -2.07
N SER A 64 -7.92 19.72 -3.11
CA SER A 64 -9.08 19.80 -4.00
C SER A 64 -9.84 18.47 -4.07
N PRO A 65 -11.12 18.46 -4.51
CA PRO A 65 -11.90 17.23 -4.67
C PRO A 65 -11.30 16.20 -5.65
N SER A 66 -10.37 16.61 -6.51
CA SER A 66 -9.68 15.76 -7.49
C SER A 66 -8.30 15.29 -7.04
N ASP A 67 -7.84 15.69 -5.84
CA ASP A 67 -6.49 15.41 -5.36
C ASP A 67 -6.48 14.42 -4.19
N ALA A 68 -5.38 13.68 -4.07
CA ALA A 68 -5.10 12.82 -2.94
C ALA A 68 -3.61 12.85 -2.60
N ILE A 69 -3.29 12.85 -1.31
CA ILE A 69 -1.93 12.71 -0.80
C ILE A 69 -1.74 11.26 -0.35
N VAL A 70 -0.68 10.61 -0.82
CA VAL A 70 -0.42 9.20 -0.52
C VAL A 70 0.90 9.06 0.22
N GLU A 71 0.84 8.49 1.41
CA GLU A 71 2.04 8.05 2.14
C GLU A 71 2.34 6.60 1.76
N ALA A 72 3.53 6.36 1.21
CA ALA A 72 3.98 5.04 0.80
C ALA A 72 5.37 4.71 1.38
N GLN A 73 5.57 3.44 1.66
CA GLN A 73 6.88 2.87 1.98
C GLN A 73 7.34 2.03 0.80
N ILE A 74 8.57 2.25 0.36
CA ILE A 74 9.20 1.50 -0.72
C ILE A 74 10.36 0.71 -0.12
N GLU A 75 10.41 -0.58 -0.42
CA GLU A 75 11.52 -1.44 0.00
C GLU A 75 12.75 -1.22 -0.89
N ALA A 76 13.92 -1.11 -0.25
CA ALA A 76 15.20 -0.95 -0.92
C ALA A 76 16.24 -1.87 -0.29
N THR A 77 17.09 -2.49 -1.11
CA THR A 77 18.25 -3.27 -0.65
C THR A 77 19.53 -2.51 -0.98
N PHE A 78 20.49 -2.45 -0.06
CA PHE A 78 21.78 -1.80 -0.27
C PHE A 78 22.92 -2.81 -0.17
N LYS A 79 23.94 -2.64 -1.01
CA LYS A 79 25.26 -3.27 -0.82
C LYS A 79 26.17 -2.27 -0.16
N LEU A 80 26.88 -2.74 0.86
CA LEU A 80 27.88 -1.96 1.56
C LEU A 80 29.26 -2.55 1.27
N ALA A 81 30.25 -1.68 1.10
CA ALA A 81 31.66 -2.05 0.99
C ALA A 81 32.46 -1.32 2.07
N ARG A 82 33.59 -1.89 2.47
CA ARG A 82 34.51 -1.25 3.40
C ARG A 82 35.42 -0.29 2.63
N SER A 83 35.39 0.99 3.00
CA SER A 83 36.26 2.02 2.45
C SER A 83 37.33 2.37 3.47
N GLY A 84 38.51 1.75 3.33
CA GLY A 84 39.73 2.09 4.09
C GLY A 84 39.49 2.47 5.56
N GLN A 85 39.86 3.70 5.92
CA GLN A 85 39.68 4.27 7.27
C GLN A 85 38.27 4.82 7.52
N GLU A 86 37.45 5.04 6.49
CA GLU A 86 36.12 5.65 6.56
C GLU A 86 35.01 4.65 6.95
N GLY A 87 35.34 3.37 7.05
CA GLY A 87 34.41 2.34 7.54
C GLY A 87 33.49 1.79 6.45
N TRP A 88 32.25 1.42 6.81
CA TRP A 88 31.28 0.85 5.87
C TRP A 88 30.57 1.94 5.09
N GLN A 89 30.50 1.80 3.76
CA GLN A 89 29.84 2.74 2.86
C GLN A 89 28.87 1.99 1.95
N ALA A 90 27.68 2.56 1.72
CA ALA A 90 26.73 2.03 0.76
C ALA A 90 27.19 2.36 -0.66
N THR A 91 27.43 1.34 -1.48
CA THR A 91 27.98 1.49 -2.84
C THR A 91 26.94 1.30 -3.92
N GLU A 92 25.97 0.42 -3.69
CA GLU A 92 24.91 0.11 -4.65
C GLU A 92 23.56 0.01 -3.94
N VAL A 93 22.51 0.36 -4.66
CA VAL A 93 21.12 0.20 -4.22
C VAL A 93 20.33 -0.57 -5.27
N ARG A 94 19.44 -1.44 -4.80
CA ARG A 94 18.46 -2.17 -5.58
C ARG A 94 17.08 -1.77 -5.08
N LEU A 95 16.33 -1.13 -5.97
CA LEU A 95 14.98 -0.64 -5.70
C LEU A 95 13.88 -1.51 -6.33
N ALA A 96 14.24 -2.35 -7.31
CA ALA A 96 13.34 -3.25 -8.04
C ALA A 96 13.95 -4.66 -8.15
N ASP A 97 13.20 -5.63 -8.68
CA ASP A 97 13.75 -6.98 -8.88
C ASP A 97 14.90 -6.94 -9.89
N ARG A 98 16.13 -7.13 -9.39
CA ARG A 98 17.39 -7.40 -10.12
C ARG A 98 18.22 -6.22 -10.65
N ASP A 99 17.79 -4.97 -10.50
CA ASP A 99 18.54 -3.81 -11.02
C ASP A 99 19.37 -3.11 -9.92
N TRP A 100 20.63 -3.55 -9.74
CA TRP A 100 21.61 -2.89 -8.87
C TRP A 100 22.17 -1.64 -9.56
N ARG A 101 22.05 -0.49 -8.92
CA ARG A 101 22.59 0.79 -9.42
C ARG A 101 23.57 1.38 -8.43
N LYS A 102 24.69 1.91 -8.93
CA LYS A 102 25.68 2.63 -8.12
C LYS A 102 25.03 3.85 -7.46
N LEU A 103 25.22 4.00 -6.17
CA LEU A 103 24.55 5.03 -5.39
C LEU A 103 24.96 6.44 -5.84
N ASP A 104 26.24 6.65 -6.14
CA ASP A 104 26.79 7.94 -6.61
C ASP A 104 26.08 8.51 -7.84
N ALA A 105 25.60 7.65 -8.73
CA ALA A 105 24.88 8.07 -9.93
C ALA A 105 23.47 8.59 -9.59
N LEU A 106 22.82 8.02 -8.58
CA LEU A 106 21.50 8.44 -8.12
C LEU A 106 21.58 9.72 -7.28
N THR A 107 22.57 9.83 -6.39
CA THR A 107 22.69 11.02 -5.52
C THR A 107 22.97 12.28 -6.31
N ARG A 108 23.76 12.20 -7.39
CA ARG A 108 24.00 13.36 -8.28
C ARG A 108 22.72 13.83 -8.95
N GLN A 109 21.90 12.91 -9.45
CA GLN A 109 20.62 13.23 -10.09
C GLN A 109 19.60 13.85 -9.12
N LEU A 110 19.63 13.43 -7.85
CA LEU A 110 18.76 13.99 -6.81
C LEU A 110 19.27 15.35 -6.29
N ALA A 111 20.59 15.53 -6.22
CA ALA A 111 21.23 16.78 -5.80
C ALA A 111 21.17 17.88 -6.87
N GLU A 112 20.91 17.52 -8.14
CA GLU A 112 20.70 18.47 -9.25
C GLU A 112 19.28 19.06 -9.28
N ALA A 113 18.36 18.63 -8.42
CA ALA A 113 17.13 19.39 -8.20
C ALA A 113 17.52 20.72 -7.54
N PRO A 114 17.29 21.89 -8.18
CA PRO A 114 17.63 23.15 -7.56
C PRO A 114 16.84 23.23 -6.26
N ALA A 115 17.55 23.45 -5.15
CA ALA A 115 16.90 23.94 -3.95
C ALA A 115 16.16 25.22 -4.38
N GLU A 116 14.84 25.15 -4.50
CA GLU A 116 14.01 26.34 -4.51
C GLU A 116 14.27 27.02 -3.16
N GLN A 117 15.22 27.95 -3.17
CA GLN A 117 15.51 28.82 -2.04
C GLN A 117 14.33 29.79 -1.89
N PRO A 118 13.86 30.04 -0.66
CA PRO A 118 12.68 30.85 -0.38
C PRO A 118 12.81 32.32 -0.83
#